data_AF-A0A9R0TX44-F1
#
_entry.id   AF-A0A9R0TX44-F1
#
_cell.length_a   1.000
_cell.length_b   1.000
_cell.length_c   1.000
_cell.angle_alpha   90.00
_cell.angle_beta   90.00
_cell.angle_gamma   90.00
#
_symmetry.space_group_name_H-M   'P 1'
#
loop_
_entity.id
_entity.type
_entity.pdbx_description
1 polymer ?
#
loop_
_entity_poly.entity_id
_entity_poly.type
_entity_poly.pdbx_seq_one_letter_code
_entity_poly.pdbx_strand_id
1 'polypeptide(L)'
;MMHHHHQLDQWLAGGVGGVGAVLRPTKSAPCSPVKPAAVSMLRTHSDSFHVAHKVPVGDTPYVRAKRVQLVDKDPEKAIALFWGAINAGDRVDSALKDMAIVMKQQNRAEEAIEAIKSLRVRCSDQAQESLDNILLDLYKRCGRLDDQISLLKHKLQLIHQGHAFNGKRTKTARSQGRKFQVTLEQEATRLLATWGGR
;
A
#
# COMPACT_ATOMS: atom_id res chain seq x y z
N MET A 1 35.85 38.54 -32.16
CA MET A 1 37.16 37.92 -32.41
C MET A 1 37.97 38.09 -31.14
N MET A 2 37.90 37.16 -30.19
CA MET A 2 38.64 35.88 -30.09
C MET A 2 40.09 36.07 -29.59
N HIS A 3 40.33 35.49 -28.42
CA HIS A 3 41.60 35.14 -27.73
C HIS A 3 42.38 36.24 -26.99
N HIS A 4 42.55 36.09 -25.66
CA HIS A 4 43.73 35.45 -25.09
C HIS A 4 43.67 35.29 -23.55
N HIS A 5 44.07 34.11 -23.08
CA HIS A 5 44.49 33.80 -21.71
C HIS A 5 45.83 34.49 -21.38
N HIS A 6 45.99 35.03 -20.16
CA HIS A 6 47.27 35.03 -19.45
C HIS A 6 47.13 35.11 -17.92
N GLN A 7 47.47 33.98 -17.31
CA GLN A 7 48.20 33.71 -16.07
C GLN A 7 48.97 34.89 -15.43
N LEU A 8 48.85 35.01 -14.10
CA LEU A 8 49.86 35.59 -13.21
C LEU A 8 50.13 34.62 -12.05
N ASP A 9 51.15 33.79 -12.26
CA ASP A 9 52.09 33.33 -11.23
C ASP A 9 52.79 34.56 -10.60
N GLN A 10 53.31 34.60 -9.36
CA GLN A 10 54.32 33.73 -8.75
C GLN A 10 54.72 34.32 -7.36
N TRP A 11 55.67 33.68 -6.69
CA TRP A 11 56.50 34.08 -5.52
C TRP A 11 56.06 33.48 -4.15
N LEU A 12 56.51 32.26 -3.79
CA LEU A 12 57.80 31.83 -3.15
C LEU A 12 57.75 31.95 -1.60
N ALA A 13 58.19 31.02 -0.73
CA ALA A 13 59.16 29.92 -0.81
C ALA A 13 59.09 28.99 0.44
N GLY A 14 59.68 27.79 0.31
CA GLY A 14 60.28 26.95 1.38
C GLY A 14 59.46 25.70 1.77
N GLY A 15 59.79 24.45 1.40
CA GLY A 15 61.05 23.69 1.59
C GLY A 15 60.87 22.76 2.83
N VAL A 16 61.24 21.47 2.92
CA VAL A 16 62.27 20.63 2.27
C VAL A 16 62.03 19.14 2.63
N GLY A 17 62.45 18.20 1.75
CA GLY A 17 62.95 16.82 2.05
C GLY A 17 61.91 15.69 2.04
N GLY A 18 61.88 14.70 1.13
CA GLY A 18 62.94 13.76 0.67
C GLY A 18 62.71 12.43 1.43
N VAL A 19 62.54 11.22 0.88
CA VAL A 19 63.07 10.44 -0.25
C VAL A 19 62.09 9.25 -0.47
N GLY A 20 61.71 8.77 -1.66
CA GLY A 20 62.52 8.12 -2.68
C GLY A 20 62.50 6.58 -2.52
N ALA A 21 61.63 5.86 -3.26
CA ALA A 21 61.95 4.60 -3.97
C ALA A 21 60.71 3.85 -4.50
N VAL A 22 60.79 3.55 -5.79
CA VAL A 22 60.01 2.63 -6.63
C VAL A 22 59.96 1.21 -6.03
N LEU A 23 58.90 0.42 -6.32
CA LEU A 23 58.94 -1.01 -6.74
C LEU A 23 57.52 -1.65 -6.78
N ARG A 24 57.15 -2.16 -7.95
CA ARG A 24 56.20 -3.27 -8.21
C ARG A 24 57.07 -4.38 -8.87
N PRO A 25 56.79 -5.71 -8.88
CA PRO A 25 55.49 -6.39 -8.73
C PRO A 25 55.43 -7.86 -8.15
N THR A 26 54.20 -8.39 -8.02
CA THR A 26 53.71 -9.81 -8.11
C THR A 26 53.62 -10.80 -6.90
N LYS A 27 52.53 -11.61 -6.99
CA LYS A 27 52.12 -12.88 -6.31
C LYS A 27 51.57 -12.72 -4.87
N SER A 28 50.41 -13.26 -4.47
CA SER A 28 49.49 -14.26 -5.02
C SER A 28 48.12 -14.17 -4.30
N ALA A 29 47.04 -14.53 -5.01
CA ALA A 29 45.65 -14.68 -4.53
C ALA A 29 45.46 -16.05 -3.79
N PRO A 30 44.26 -16.55 -3.41
CA PRO A 30 42.89 -16.04 -3.63
C PRO A 30 41.90 -16.26 -2.47
N CYS A 31 40.69 -15.68 -2.57
CA CYS A 31 39.45 -16.42 -2.31
C CYS A 31 38.25 -15.67 -2.92
N SER A 32 37.70 -16.24 -3.99
CA SER A 32 36.31 -16.06 -4.41
C SER A 32 35.88 -17.36 -5.08
N PRO A 33 34.59 -17.71 -4.98
CA PRO A 33 33.81 -17.74 -6.21
C PRO A 33 32.47 -16.99 -6.02
N VAL A 34 32.21 -15.95 -6.83
CA VAL A 34 31.49 -15.98 -8.13
C VAL A 34 29.96 -15.94 -7.94
N LYS A 35 29.38 -14.78 -8.30
CA LYS A 35 27.98 -14.59 -8.69
C LYS A 35 27.77 -15.17 -10.10
N PRO A 36 26.51 -15.36 -10.55
CA PRO A 36 26.20 -14.65 -11.78
C PRO A 36 24.85 -13.94 -11.80
N ALA A 37 24.80 -13.01 -12.74
CA ALA A 37 23.78 -12.02 -13.04
C ALA A 37 22.38 -12.60 -13.29
N ALA A 38 21.37 -11.83 -12.88
CA ALA A 38 19.99 -12.02 -13.29
C ALA A 38 19.81 -11.50 -14.73
N VAL A 39 19.51 -12.42 -15.65
CA VAL A 39 18.92 -12.14 -16.97
C VAL A 39 17.41 -12.40 -16.88
N SER A 40 16.70 -11.54 -17.60
CA SER A 40 15.25 -11.48 -17.85
C SER A 40 14.54 -12.82 -18.12
N MET A 41 13.27 -12.88 -17.68
CA MET A 41 12.15 -13.68 -18.19
C MET A 41 12.33 -15.20 -18.32
N LEU A 42 11.68 -15.96 -17.43
CA LEU A 42 10.71 -16.98 -17.84
C LEU A 42 9.82 -17.38 -16.65
N ARG A 43 8.50 -17.33 -16.88
CA ARG A 43 7.50 -18.11 -16.14
C ARG A 43 7.96 -19.58 -16.10
N THR A 44 7.81 -20.25 -14.96
CA THR A 44 6.95 -21.42 -14.76
C THR A 44 7.23 -22.11 -13.42
N HIS A 45 6.13 -22.40 -12.70
CA HIS A 45 5.94 -23.52 -11.77
C HIS A 45 6.94 -23.74 -10.61
N SER A 46 6.60 -23.21 -9.43
CA SER A 46 6.78 -23.95 -8.16
C SER A 46 6.07 -23.27 -6.97
N ASP A 47 4.74 -23.20 -6.98
CA ASP A 47 3.97 -22.71 -5.82
C ASP A 47 2.97 -23.74 -5.28
N SER A 48 3.26 -25.03 -5.42
CA SER A 48 2.44 -26.10 -4.82
C SER A 48 2.46 -26.11 -3.28
N PHE A 49 3.33 -25.32 -2.65
CA PHE A 49 3.49 -25.28 -1.18
C PHE A 49 3.20 -23.91 -0.55
N HIS A 50 2.68 -22.94 -1.31
CA HIS A 50 2.33 -21.60 -0.78
C HIS A 50 0.83 -21.42 -0.48
N VAL A 51 0.00 -22.42 -0.78
CA VAL A 51 -1.44 -22.39 -0.54
C VAL A 51 -1.79 -22.77 0.90
N ALA A 52 -1.02 -23.66 1.53
CA ALA A 52 -1.33 -24.24 2.84
C ALA A 52 -1.29 -23.25 4.03
N HIS A 53 -0.65 -22.09 3.86
CA HIS A 53 -0.45 -21.12 4.95
C HIS A 53 -1.33 -19.85 4.88
N LYS A 54 -2.19 -19.72 3.87
CA LYS A 54 -3.10 -18.55 3.70
C LYS A 54 -4.57 -18.85 4.00
N VAL A 55 -4.92 -20.12 4.21
CA VAL A 55 -6.27 -20.52 4.61
C VAL A 55 -6.32 -20.51 6.14
N PRO A 56 -7.22 -19.74 6.76
CA PRO A 56 -7.38 -19.79 8.22
C PRO A 56 -7.76 -21.22 8.65
N VAL A 57 -7.30 -21.66 9.82
CA VAL A 57 -7.63 -22.98 10.36
C VAL A 57 -8.99 -22.89 11.07
N GLY A 58 -9.93 -23.78 10.72
CA GLY A 58 -11.28 -23.87 11.30
C GLY A 58 -12.39 -24.03 10.25
N ASP A 59 -13.61 -24.35 10.69
CA ASP A 59 -14.78 -24.60 9.83
C ASP A 59 -15.85 -23.50 9.90
N THR A 60 -15.51 -22.33 10.42
CA THR A 60 -16.42 -21.19 10.49
C THR A 60 -16.86 -20.76 9.07
N PRO A 61 -18.11 -20.28 8.87
CA PRO A 61 -18.62 -19.85 7.57
C PRO A 61 -17.68 -18.96 6.75
N TYR A 62 -17.02 -17.99 7.38
CA TYR A 62 -16.05 -17.09 6.74
C TYR A 62 -14.81 -17.84 6.22
N VAL A 63 -14.30 -18.79 7.01
CA VAL A 63 -13.11 -19.57 6.63
C VAL A 63 -13.41 -20.50 5.46
N ARG A 64 -14.62 -21.08 5.44
CA ARG A 64 -15.10 -21.84 4.28
C ARG A 64 -15.18 -20.96 3.03
N ALA A 65 -15.71 -19.75 3.14
CA ALA A 65 -15.73 -18.78 2.03
C ALA A 65 -14.32 -18.44 1.54
N LYS A 66 -13.40 -18.18 2.46
CA LYS A 66 -11.99 -17.87 2.14
C LYS A 66 -11.27 -19.03 1.46
N ARG A 67 -11.54 -20.27 1.88
CA ARG A 67 -10.99 -21.47 1.25
C ARG A 67 -11.49 -21.60 -0.20
N VAL A 68 -12.79 -21.41 -0.44
CA VAL A 68 -13.34 -21.42 -1.81
C VAL A 68 -12.72 -20.31 -2.66
N GLN A 69 -12.59 -19.10 -2.11
CA GLN A 69 -11.95 -17.97 -2.81
C GLN A 69 -10.51 -18.30 -3.26
N LEU A 70 -9.69 -18.90 -2.39
CA LEU A 70 -8.25 -19.06 -2.62
C LEU A 70 -7.85 -20.40 -3.24
N VAL A 71 -8.58 -21.47 -2.92
CA VAL A 71 -8.26 -22.85 -3.33
C VAL A 71 -9.08 -23.24 -4.55
N ASP A 72 -10.41 -23.21 -4.42
CA ASP A 72 -11.32 -23.62 -5.50
C ASP A 72 -11.34 -22.59 -6.63
N LYS A 73 -10.99 -21.33 -6.32
CA LYS A 73 -10.99 -20.19 -7.24
C LYS A 73 -12.33 -20.01 -7.95
N ASP A 74 -13.41 -20.31 -7.24
CA ASP A 74 -14.78 -20.11 -7.67
C ASP A 74 -15.32 -18.82 -7.01
N PRO A 75 -15.30 -17.69 -7.72
CA PRO A 75 -15.71 -16.41 -7.16
C PRO A 75 -17.21 -16.33 -6.90
N GLU A 76 -18.05 -17.01 -7.68
CA GLU A 76 -19.52 -16.98 -7.49
C GLU A 76 -19.91 -17.71 -6.22
N LYS A 77 -19.36 -18.92 -6.04
CA LYS A 77 -19.54 -19.69 -4.81
C LYS A 77 -18.92 -18.99 -3.60
N ALA A 78 -17.77 -18.35 -3.77
CA ALA A 78 -17.15 -17.55 -2.70
C ALA A 78 -18.07 -16.39 -2.26
N ILE A 79 -18.64 -15.63 -3.19
CA ILE A 79 -19.59 -14.54 -2.89
C ILE A 79 -20.79 -15.08 -2.11
N ALA A 80 -21.39 -16.20 -2.54
CA ALA A 80 -22.52 -16.81 -1.84
C ALA A 80 -22.16 -17.24 -0.41
N LEU A 81 -20.97 -17.80 -0.21
CA LEU A 81 -20.50 -18.20 1.13
C LEU A 81 -20.18 -17.00 2.02
N PHE A 82 -19.65 -15.90 1.48
CA PHE A 82 -19.45 -14.67 2.25
C PHE A 82 -20.78 -14.08 2.72
N TRP A 83 -21.81 -14.08 1.87
CA TRP A 83 -23.17 -13.71 2.29
C TRP A 83 -23.69 -14.59 3.43
N GLY A 84 -23.46 -15.90 3.33
CA GLY A 84 -23.78 -16.85 4.41
C GLY A 84 -23.07 -16.52 5.72
N ALA A 85 -21.78 -16.17 5.67
CA ALA A 85 -21.01 -15.78 6.84
C ALA A 85 -21.52 -14.48 7.47
N ILE A 86 -21.86 -13.48 6.66
CA ILE A 86 -22.44 -12.21 7.11
C ILE A 86 -23.79 -12.45 7.80
N ASN A 87 -24.65 -13.29 7.24
CA ASN A 87 -25.95 -13.61 7.83
C ASN A 87 -25.81 -14.42 9.13
N ALA A 88 -24.80 -15.28 9.23
CA ALA A 88 -24.45 -15.99 10.46
C ALA A 88 -23.75 -15.11 11.51
N GLY A 89 -23.42 -13.86 11.18
CA GLY A 89 -22.67 -12.95 12.07
C GLY A 89 -21.18 -13.31 12.21
N ASP A 90 -20.66 -14.22 11.40
CA ASP A 90 -19.27 -14.65 11.45
C ASP A 90 -18.37 -13.67 10.71
N ARG A 91 -17.57 -12.92 11.48
CA ARG A 91 -16.55 -11.97 10.97
C ARG A 91 -17.12 -11.03 9.90
N VAL A 92 -18.28 -10.43 10.17
CA VAL A 92 -19.04 -9.57 9.24
C VAL A 92 -18.15 -8.55 8.53
N ASP A 93 -17.30 -7.82 9.27
CA ASP A 93 -16.38 -6.82 8.72
C ASP A 93 -15.43 -7.40 7.68
N SER A 94 -14.81 -8.55 7.98
CA SER A 94 -13.85 -9.20 7.10
C SER A 94 -14.53 -9.87 5.92
N ALA A 95 -15.68 -10.51 6.16
CA ALA A 95 -16.48 -11.15 5.12
C ALA A 95 -16.95 -10.13 4.07
N LEU A 96 -17.46 -8.97 4.51
CA LEU A 96 -17.91 -7.91 3.60
C LEU A 96 -16.76 -7.34 2.76
N LYS A 97 -15.60 -7.07 3.38
CA LYS A 97 -14.42 -6.57 2.66
C LYS A 97 -13.93 -7.56 1.61
N ASP A 98 -13.80 -8.82 1.98
CA ASP A 98 -13.34 -9.85 1.04
C ASP A 98 -14.35 -10.08 -0.08
N MET A 99 -15.65 -10.09 0.23
CA MET A 99 -16.72 -10.18 -0.76
C MET A 99 -16.65 -9.03 -1.77
N ALA A 100 -16.50 -7.78 -1.30
CA ALA A 100 -16.38 -6.62 -2.18
C ALA A 100 -15.17 -6.70 -3.12
N ILE A 101 -14.02 -7.21 -2.63
CA ILE A 101 -12.82 -7.43 -3.46
C ILE A 101 -13.08 -8.49 -4.54
N VAL A 102 -13.74 -9.60 -4.19
CA VAL A 102 -14.10 -10.65 -5.17
C VAL A 102 -15.08 -10.10 -6.20
N MET A 103 -16.11 -9.38 -5.78
CA MET A 103 -17.09 -8.78 -6.69
C MET A 103 -16.44 -7.76 -7.63
N LYS A 104 -15.48 -6.96 -7.13
CA LYS A 104 -14.66 -6.07 -7.96
C LYS A 104 -13.91 -6.87 -9.02
N GLN A 105 -13.24 -7.96 -8.66
CA GLN A 105 -12.49 -8.80 -9.62
C GLN A 105 -13.39 -9.36 -10.72
N GLN A 106 -14.64 -9.70 -10.39
CA GLN A 106 -15.65 -10.20 -11.33
C GLN A 106 -16.36 -9.13 -12.15
N ASN A 107 -15.90 -7.87 -12.11
CA ASN A 107 -16.55 -6.75 -12.80
C ASN A 107 -18.01 -6.51 -12.36
N ARG A 108 -18.35 -6.89 -11.12
CA ARG A 108 -19.66 -6.66 -10.48
C ARG A 108 -19.57 -5.51 -9.48
N ALA A 109 -19.04 -4.38 -9.92
CA ALA A 109 -18.69 -3.27 -9.03
C ALA A 109 -19.93 -2.54 -8.48
N GLU A 110 -20.99 -2.43 -9.28
CA GLU A 110 -22.27 -1.83 -8.91
C GLU A 110 -22.94 -2.63 -7.79
N GLU A 111 -22.98 -3.96 -7.92
CA GLU A 111 -23.51 -4.84 -6.88
C GLU A 111 -22.68 -4.79 -5.59
N ALA A 112 -21.35 -4.67 -5.72
CA ALA A 112 -20.46 -4.52 -4.57
C ALA A 112 -20.75 -3.21 -3.81
N ILE A 113 -21.00 -2.11 -4.53
CA ILE A 113 -21.36 -0.82 -3.94
C ILE A 113 -22.64 -0.95 -3.12
N GLU A 114 -23.70 -1.54 -3.70
CA GLU A 114 -24.98 -1.68 -3.01
C GLU A 114 -24.89 -2.65 -1.81
N ALA A 115 -24.10 -3.72 -1.93
CA ALA A 115 -23.82 -4.62 -0.81
C ALA A 115 -23.12 -3.90 0.34
N ILE A 116 -22.10 -3.08 0.05
CA ILE A 116 -21.43 -2.30 1.10
C ILE A 116 -22.40 -1.30 1.73
N LYS A 117 -23.15 -0.54 0.94
CA LYS A 117 -24.09 0.48 1.46
C LYS A 117 -25.15 -0.13 2.37
N SER A 118 -25.72 -1.28 2.00
CA SER A 118 -26.75 -1.97 2.78
C SER A 118 -26.21 -2.60 4.07
N LEU A 119 -25.00 -3.15 4.04
CA LEU A 119 -24.41 -3.83 5.19
C LEU A 119 -23.57 -2.93 6.10
N ARG A 120 -23.29 -1.69 5.69
CA ARG A 120 -22.43 -0.74 6.41
C ARG A 120 -22.80 -0.56 7.88
N VAL A 121 -24.10 -0.53 8.18
CA VAL A 121 -24.63 -0.37 9.55
C VAL A 121 -24.37 -1.56 10.47
N ARG A 122 -24.05 -2.73 9.90
CA ARG A 122 -23.71 -3.95 10.63
C ARG A 122 -22.22 -4.08 10.90
N CYS A 123 -21.41 -3.18 10.35
CA CYS A 123 -19.95 -3.19 10.50
C CYS A 123 -19.47 -2.28 11.62
N SER A 124 -18.35 -2.64 12.25
CA SER A 124 -17.74 -1.84 13.29
C SER A 124 -17.23 -0.48 12.77
N ASP A 125 -17.11 0.51 13.66
CA ASP A 125 -16.53 1.82 13.34
C ASP A 125 -15.11 1.71 12.77
N GLN A 126 -14.34 0.74 13.27
CA GLN A 126 -12.98 0.47 12.81
C GLN A 126 -12.94 -0.02 11.35
N ALA A 127 -14.00 -0.70 10.89
CA ALA A 127 -14.10 -1.17 9.51
C ALA A 127 -14.56 -0.08 8.54
N GLN A 128 -15.28 0.95 9.01
CA GLN A 128 -15.86 2.00 8.17
C GLN A 128 -14.82 2.68 7.28
N GLU A 129 -13.67 3.05 7.84
CA GLU A 129 -12.59 3.69 7.07
C GLU A 129 -12.08 2.78 5.94
N SER A 130 -11.94 1.48 6.20
CA SER A 130 -11.54 0.53 5.16
C SER A 130 -12.61 0.32 4.10
N LEU A 131 -13.89 0.33 4.48
CA LEU A 131 -15.01 0.23 3.54
C LEU A 131 -15.12 1.48 2.66
N ASP A 132 -14.90 2.68 3.22
CA ASP A 132 -14.89 3.93 2.46
C ASP A 132 -13.79 3.93 1.40
N ASN A 133 -12.59 3.44 1.74
CA ASN A 133 -11.50 3.32 0.78
C ASN A 133 -11.82 2.33 -0.36
N ILE A 134 -12.50 1.22 -0.06
CA ILE A 134 -12.99 0.29 -1.08
C ILE A 134 -14.08 0.94 -1.95
N LEU A 135 -15.03 1.65 -1.34
CA LEU A 135 -16.09 2.38 -2.06
C LEU A 135 -15.51 3.41 -3.03
N LEU A 136 -14.49 4.18 -2.62
CA LEU A 136 -13.85 5.16 -3.48
C LEU A 136 -13.19 4.51 -4.71
N ASP A 137 -12.57 3.35 -4.53
CA ASP A 137 -11.98 2.57 -5.61
C ASP A 137 -13.04 1.96 -6.54
N LEU A 138 -14.17 1.48 -6.00
CA LEU A 138 -15.32 1.03 -6.78
C LEU A 138 -15.95 2.18 -7.58
N TYR A 139 -16.18 3.33 -6.97
CA TYR A 139 -16.73 4.52 -7.65
C TYR A 139 -15.83 5.01 -8.78
N LYS A 140 -14.50 5.03 -8.57
CA LYS A 140 -13.53 5.36 -9.64
C LYS A 140 -13.67 4.41 -10.82
N ARG A 141 -13.90 3.11 -10.56
CA ARG A 141 -14.04 2.10 -11.62
C ARG A 141 -15.37 2.19 -12.36
N CYS A 142 -16.45 2.55 -11.69
CA CYS A 142 -17.79 2.73 -12.29
C CYS A 142 -18.00 4.12 -12.95
N GLY A 143 -17.03 5.04 -12.85
CA GLY A 143 -17.21 6.42 -13.32
C GLY A 143 -18.23 7.24 -12.51
N ARG A 144 -18.56 6.79 -11.28
CA ARG A 144 -19.54 7.43 -10.39
C ARG A 144 -18.91 8.61 -9.63
N LEU A 145 -18.56 9.66 -10.37
CA LEU A 145 -17.84 10.83 -9.82
C LEU A 145 -18.64 11.56 -8.75
N ASP A 146 -19.96 11.68 -8.91
CA ASP A 146 -20.80 12.39 -7.92
C ASP A 146 -20.85 11.68 -6.57
N ASP A 147 -20.91 10.34 -6.57
CA ASP A 147 -20.87 9.54 -5.34
C ASP A 147 -19.49 9.63 -4.68
N GLN A 148 -18.42 9.64 -5.49
CA GLN A 148 -17.06 9.84 -5.01
C GLN A 148 -16.90 11.22 -4.34
N ILE A 149 -17.38 12.28 -5.00
CA ILE A 149 -17.34 13.65 -4.48
C ILE A 149 -18.15 13.74 -3.18
N SER A 150 -19.34 13.15 -3.14
CA SER A 150 -20.21 13.15 -1.97
C SER A 150 -19.56 12.46 -0.77
N LEU A 151 -18.93 11.29 -0.99
CA LEU A 151 -18.23 10.56 0.07
C LEU A 151 -17.01 11.34 0.58
N LEU A 152 -16.24 11.97 -0.32
CA LEU A 152 -15.09 12.79 0.06
C LEU A 152 -15.51 14.04 0.86
N LYS A 153 -16.58 14.72 0.44
CA LYS A 153 -17.15 15.85 1.19
C LYS A 153 -17.57 15.44 2.60
N HIS A 154 -18.24 14.29 2.73
CA HIS A 154 -18.63 13.76 4.04
C HIS A 154 -17.40 13.45 4.93
N LYS A 155 -16.37 12.78 4.39
CA LYS A 155 -15.12 12.53 5.12
C LYS A 155 -14.44 13.83 5.56
N LEU A 156 -14.40 14.84 4.70
CA LEU A 156 -13.83 16.15 5.02
C LEU A 156 -14.64 16.86 6.11
N GLN A 157 -15.97 16.74 6.09
CA GLN A 157 -16.84 17.27 7.12
C GLN A 157 -16.59 16.60 8.48
N LEU A 158 -16.46 15.27 8.52
CA LEU A 158 -16.14 14.52 9.74
C LEU A 158 -14.77 14.92 10.33
N ILE A 159 -13.80 15.21 9.46
CA ILE A 159 -12.52 15.77 9.89
C ILE A 159 -12.73 17.14 10.50
N HIS A 160 -13.37 18.08 9.79
CA HIS A 160 -13.59 19.44 10.32
C HIS A 160 -14.37 19.47 11.64
N GLN A 161 -15.34 18.58 11.82
CA GLN A 161 -16.11 18.44 13.05
C GLN A 161 -15.30 17.81 14.20
N GLY A 162 -14.05 17.41 13.96
CA GLY A 162 -13.19 16.79 14.96
C GLY A 162 -13.55 15.34 15.28
N HIS A 163 -14.53 14.73 14.59
CA HIS A 163 -14.89 13.32 14.80
C HIS A 163 -13.74 12.38 14.45
N ALA A 164 -12.91 12.71 13.46
CA ALA A 164 -11.70 11.95 13.15
C ALA A 164 -10.60 12.04 14.24
N PHE A 165 -10.75 12.97 15.19
CA PHE A 165 -9.77 13.34 16.22
C PHE A 165 -10.34 13.26 17.64
N ASN A 166 -11.49 12.61 17.85
CA ASN A 166 -12.16 12.54 19.17
C ASN A 166 -12.46 13.93 19.77
N GLY A 167 -12.81 14.90 18.92
CA GLY A 167 -13.07 16.30 19.29
C GLY A 167 -11.81 17.17 19.45
N LYS A 168 -10.61 16.64 19.20
CA LYS A 168 -9.35 17.39 19.29
C LYS A 168 -8.99 18.03 17.95
N ARG A 169 -8.28 19.15 17.97
CA ARG A 169 -7.73 19.78 16.75
C ARG A 169 -6.53 19.02 16.16
N THR A 170 -5.91 18.13 16.93
CA THR A 170 -4.68 17.42 16.54
C THR A 170 -4.66 15.97 17.05
N LYS A 171 -4.05 15.07 16.27
CA LYS A 171 -3.85 13.64 16.60
C LYS A 171 -2.37 13.36 16.60
N THR A 172 -1.90 12.64 17.61
CA THR A 172 -0.51 12.25 17.67
C THR A 172 -0.26 11.09 16.70
N ALA A 173 0.63 11.31 15.74
CA ALA A 173 1.15 10.28 14.86
C ALA A 173 2.61 9.98 15.24
N ARG A 174 3.11 8.83 14.77
CA ARG A 174 4.49 8.39 15.00
C ARG A 174 5.12 8.01 13.67
N SER A 175 6.30 8.55 13.39
CA SER A 175 7.12 8.20 12.22
C SER A 175 8.58 8.18 12.65
N GLN A 176 9.32 7.13 12.28
CA GLN A 176 10.74 6.96 12.62
C GLN A 176 11.03 7.16 14.13
N GLY A 177 10.16 6.63 15.01
CA GLY A 177 10.29 6.75 16.46
C GLY A 177 9.93 8.13 17.06
N ARG A 178 9.73 9.17 16.24
CA ARG A 178 9.36 10.51 16.69
C ARG A 178 7.84 10.68 16.70
N LYS A 179 7.31 11.33 17.74
CA LYS A 179 5.90 11.72 17.84
C LYS A 179 5.72 13.11 17.21
N PHE A 180 4.70 13.28 16.39
CA PHE A 180 4.31 14.56 15.83
C PHE A 180 2.80 14.73 15.93
N GLN A 181 2.34 15.98 16.01
CA GLN A 181 0.92 16.28 15.95
C GLN A 181 0.52 16.48 14.49
N VAL A 182 -0.48 15.72 14.05
CA VAL A 182 -1.15 15.93 12.76
C VAL A 182 -2.33 16.84 13.02
N THR A 183 -2.42 17.96 12.29
CA THR A 183 -3.56 18.87 12.35
C THR A 183 -4.70 18.42 11.44
N LEU A 184 -5.90 18.94 11.67
CA LEU A 184 -7.06 18.77 10.78
C LEU A 184 -6.74 19.11 9.32
N GLU A 185 -6.06 20.24 9.09
CA GLU A 185 -5.69 20.71 7.77
C GLU A 185 -4.68 19.78 7.08
N GLN A 186 -3.71 19.24 7.82
CA GLN A 186 -2.76 18.27 7.28
C GLN A 186 -3.44 16.95 6.88
N GLU A 187 -4.44 16.50 7.65
CA GLU A 187 -5.23 15.30 7.33
C GLU A 187 -6.09 15.50 6.08
N ALA A 188 -6.75 16.66 5.98
CA ALA A 188 -7.51 17.06 4.80
C ALA A 188 -6.62 17.13 3.55
N THR A 189 -5.44 17.74 3.69
CA THR A 189 -4.45 17.84 2.61
C THR A 189 -3.93 16.48 2.20
N ARG A 190 -3.65 15.57 3.15
CA ARG A 190 -3.22 14.20 2.85
C ARG A 190 -4.29 13.43 2.09
N LEU A 191 -5.56 13.53 2.50
CA LEU A 191 -6.67 12.93 1.76
C LEU A 191 -6.66 13.45 0.33
N LEU A 192 -6.75 14.77 0.13
CA LEU A 192 -6.77 15.37 -1.20
C LEU A 192 -5.56 14.98 -2.07
N ALA A 193 -4.35 14.99 -1.50
CA ALA A 193 -3.13 14.59 -2.21
C ALA A 193 -3.12 13.12 -2.64
N THR A 194 -3.71 12.23 -1.83
CA THR A 194 -3.82 10.80 -2.15
C THR A 194 -4.70 10.54 -3.36
N TRP A 195 -5.68 11.42 -3.62
CA TRP A 195 -6.64 11.33 -4.71
C TRP A 195 -6.24 12.14 -5.94
N GLY A 196 -5.70 13.35 -5.77
CA GLY A 196 -5.33 14.24 -6.88
C GLY A 196 -4.06 13.84 -7.63
N GLY A 197 -3.22 12.98 -7.05
CA GLY A 197 -1.94 12.57 -7.65
C GLY A 197 -1.94 11.26 -8.45
N ARG A 198 -3.10 10.61 -8.70
CA ARG A 198 -3.18 9.28 -9.35
C ARG A 198 -4.25 9.12 -10.42
#